data_AF-A0A6F8TBJ5-F1
#
_entry.id   AF-A0A6F8TBJ5-F1
#
_cell.length_a   1.000
_cell.length_b   1.000
_cell.length_c   1.000
_cell.angle_alpha   90.00
_cell.angle_beta   90.00
_cell.angle_gamma   90.00
#
_symmetry.space_group_name_H-M   'P 1'
#
loop_
_entity.id
_entity.type
_entity.pdbx_description
1 polymer ?
#
loop_
_entity_poly.entity_id
_entity_poly.type
_entity_poly.pdbx_seq_one_letter_code
_entity_poly.pdbx_strand_id
1 'polypeptide(L)'
;MIPWLFTYPFFKWINLEPLEAYHAARFEKDTRYYALRLSKDLLEDWVITLINGRIKSKLGQSRTLAFANFSEAFDSFCQLAKVRDQRGYQLKIFDCDDPLLLHLLPFSVPMGNNKEVTKAKMVRIIRENKAKNRSPSPMKNHQTPQLNHQQLGFSF
;
A
#
# COMPACT_ATOMS: atom_id res chain seq x y z
N MET A 1 -30.42 -26.51 19.83
CA MET A 1 -29.16 -26.68 20.60
C MET A 1 -28.15 -25.69 20.04
N ILE A 2 -27.81 -24.66 20.80
CA ILE A 2 -26.72 -23.74 20.42
C ILE A 2 -25.41 -24.49 20.71
N PRO A 3 -24.50 -24.64 19.71
CA PRO A 3 -23.23 -25.30 19.94
C PRO A 3 -22.45 -24.60 21.06
N TRP A 4 -21.82 -25.39 21.95
CA TRP A 4 -21.06 -24.90 23.12
C TRP A 4 -19.96 -23.89 22.78
N LEU A 5 -19.50 -23.88 21.53
CA LEU A 5 -18.56 -22.90 20.97
C LEU A 5 -19.14 -21.48 20.91
N PHE A 6 -20.45 -21.28 21.00
CA PHE A 6 -21.07 -19.94 21.01
C PHE A 6 -21.49 -19.47 22.41
N THR A 7 -21.23 -20.27 23.45
CA THR A 7 -21.87 -20.11 24.77
C THR A 7 -20.95 -19.55 25.86
N TYR A 8 -19.73 -19.08 25.57
CA TYR A 8 -18.78 -18.60 26.59
C TYR A 8 -18.09 -17.26 26.22
N PRO A 9 -17.60 -16.49 27.23
CA PRO A 9 -17.49 -15.02 27.21
C PRO A 9 -16.25 -14.48 26.50
N PHE A 10 -15.39 -15.34 25.98
CA PHE A 10 -14.12 -14.95 25.35
C PHE A 10 -14.30 -14.28 23.98
N PHE A 11 -15.43 -14.49 23.29
CA PHE A 11 -15.73 -13.77 22.05
C PHE A 11 -15.85 -12.26 22.25
N LYS A 12 -16.24 -11.80 23.44
CA LYS A 12 -16.26 -10.37 23.76
C LYS A 12 -14.86 -9.75 23.82
N TRP A 13 -13.82 -10.57 23.92
CA TRP A 13 -12.43 -10.12 23.99
C TRP A 13 -11.72 -10.22 22.64
N ILE A 14 -12.36 -10.84 21.65
CA ILE A 14 -11.94 -10.72 20.27
C ILE A 14 -12.43 -9.35 19.82
N ASN A 15 -11.56 -8.35 19.87
CA ASN A 15 -11.81 -7.09 19.19
C ASN A 15 -11.81 -7.38 17.68
N LEU A 16 -13.01 -7.56 17.11
CA LEU A 16 -13.23 -7.62 15.67
C LEU A 16 -13.31 -6.22 15.03
N GLU A 17 -13.18 -5.17 15.84
CA GLU A 17 -12.96 -3.81 15.33
C GLU A 17 -11.74 -3.85 14.38
N PRO A 18 -11.83 -3.31 13.15
CA PRO A 18 -10.70 -3.27 12.23
C PRO A 18 -9.56 -2.53 12.92
N LEU A 19 -8.54 -3.26 13.34
CA LEU A 19 -7.40 -2.65 13.99
C LEU A 19 -6.69 -1.80 12.95
N GLU A 20 -6.78 -0.49 13.15
CA GLU A 20 -5.99 0.53 12.48
C GLU A 20 -4.50 0.26 12.73
N ALA A 21 -3.91 -0.60 11.89
CA ALA A 21 -2.61 -1.20 12.15
C ALA A 21 -1.63 -0.98 10.99
N TYR A 22 -0.34 -1.06 11.32
CA TYR A 22 0.71 -1.15 10.33
C TYR A 22 0.58 -2.45 9.53
N HIS A 23 0.82 -2.36 8.22
CA HIS A 23 0.90 -3.52 7.34
C HIS A 23 2.08 -3.37 6.38
N ALA A 24 2.85 -4.43 6.20
CA ALA A 24 3.92 -4.49 5.23
C ALA A 24 3.87 -5.76 4.41
N ALA A 25 4.16 -5.63 3.12
CA ALA A 25 4.26 -6.75 2.21
C ALA A 25 5.46 -6.56 1.28
N ARG A 26 6.28 -7.58 1.14
CA ARG A 26 7.39 -7.62 0.18
C ARG A 26 7.14 -8.70 -0.85
N PHE A 27 7.24 -8.31 -2.10
CA PHE A 27 7.11 -9.16 -3.26
C PHE A 27 8.41 -9.20 -4.05
N GLU A 28 8.74 -10.36 -4.62
CA GLU A 28 9.95 -10.55 -5.42
C GLU A 28 9.63 -11.25 -6.74
N LYS A 29 10.35 -10.85 -7.79
CA LYS A 29 10.29 -11.46 -9.12
C LYS A 29 11.66 -11.34 -9.78
N ASP A 30 12.24 -12.46 -10.18
CA ASP A 30 13.56 -12.54 -10.81
C ASP A 30 14.63 -11.80 -10.00
N THR A 31 15.06 -10.62 -10.46
CA THR A 31 16.05 -9.75 -9.82
C THR A 31 15.46 -8.49 -9.22
N ARG A 32 14.12 -8.37 -9.18
CA ARG A 32 13.40 -7.17 -8.73
C ARG A 32 12.63 -7.45 -7.44
N TYR A 33 12.55 -6.43 -6.59
CA TYR A 33 11.66 -6.44 -5.44
C TYR A 33 10.66 -5.28 -5.52
N TYR A 34 9.54 -5.47 -4.84
CA TYR A 34 8.51 -4.47 -4.61
C TYR A 34 8.03 -4.59 -3.18
N ALA A 35 8.12 -3.52 -2.38
CA ALA A 35 7.63 -3.49 -1.02
C ALA A 35 6.51 -2.45 -0.90
N LEU A 36 5.50 -2.81 -0.10
CA LEU A 36 4.39 -1.97 0.31
C LEU A 36 4.46 -1.84 1.82
N ARG A 37 4.26 -0.63 2.34
CA ARG A 37 4.12 -0.35 3.77
C ARG A 37 2.97 0.62 3.97
N LEU A 38 1.94 0.20 4.69
CA LEU A 38 0.84 1.02 5.16
C LEU A 38 1.13 1.40 6.61
N SER A 39 1.21 2.70 6.89
CA SER A 39 1.50 3.24 8.22
C SER A 39 0.79 4.58 8.42
N LYS A 40 0.66 5.03 9.67
CA LYS A 40 0.36 6.44 9.94
C LYS A 40 1.59 7.32 9.73
N ASP A 41 1.38 8.52 9.20
CA ASP A 41 2.38 9.58 9.18
C ASP A 41 2.34 10.39 10.49
N LEU A 42 3.28 11.33 10.66
CA LEU A 42 3.39 12.21 11.83
C LEU A 42 2.17 13.10 12.07
N LEU A 43 1.34 13.29 11.04
CA LEU A 43 0.09 14.06 11.10
C LEU A 43 -1.15 13.18 11.29
N GLU A 44 -0.97 11.90 11.66
CA GLU A 44 -2.04 10.90 11.83
C GLU A 44 -2.78 10.51 10.54
N ASP A 45 -2.38 11.05 9.39
CA ASP A 45 -2.85 10.59 8.08
C ASP A 45 -2.30 9.19 7.75
N TRP A 46 -3.05 8.44 6.95
CA TRP A 46 -2.61 7.13 6.50
C TRP A 46 -1.80 7.22 5.23
N VAL A 47 -0.65 6.56 5.19
CA VAL A 47 0.24 6.57 4.04
C VAL A 47 0.61 5.17 3.60
N ILE A 48 0.64 4.96 2.27
CA ILE A 48 1.28 3.80 1.67
C ILE A 48 2.61 4.23 1.08
N THR A 49 3.71 3.72 1.61
CA THR A 49 5.04 3.82 1.01
C THR A 49 5.28 2.62 0.10
N LEU A 50 5.57 2.88 -1.17
CA LEU A 50 5.83 1.87 -2.19
C LEU A 50 7.29 1.96 -2.61
N ILE A 51 8.03 0.88 -2.42
CA ILE A 51 9.47 0.82 -2.70
C ILE A 51 9.71 -0.23 -3.77
N ASN A 52 10.48 0.09 -4.80
CA ASN A 52 10.86 -0.86 -5.83
C ASN A 52 12.33 -0.73 -6.22
N GLY A 53 12.97 -1.86 -6.51
CA GLY A 53 14.39 -1.85 -6.81
C GLY A 53 14.89 -3.18 -7.34
N ARG A 54 16.21 -3.27 -7.51
CA ARG A 54 16.88 -4.53 -7.81
C ARG A 54 17.22 -5.22 -6.49
N ILE A 55 17.09 -6.53 -6.42
CA ILE A 55 17.50 -7.29 -5.24
C ILE A 55 19.00 -7.05 -5.00
N LYS A 56 19.36 -6.78 -3.74
CA LYS A 56 20.72 -6.41 -3.29
C LYS A 56 21.25 -5.04 -3.78
N SER A 57 20.42 -4.18 -4.39
CA SER A 57 20.85 -2.80 -4.64
C SER A 57 20.77 -1.94 -3.38
N LYS A 58 21.74 -1.04 -3.18
CA LYS A 58 21.75 -0.09 -2.05
C LYS A 58 20.57 0.89 -2.08
N LEU A 59 20.09 1.26 -3.28
CA LEU A 59 19.04 2.25 -3.46
C LEU A 59 17.90 1.68 -4.31
N GLY A 60 16.67 1.85 -3.83
CA GLY A 60 15.45 1.66 -4.60
C GLY A 60 14.80 3.00 -4.95
N GLN A 61 13.76 2.97 -5.77
CA GLN A 61 12.85 4.09 -5.91
C GLN A 61 11.74 3.96 -4.87
N SER A 62 11.33 5.09 -4.29
CA SER A 62 10.22 5.16 -3.35
C SER A 62 9.19 6.17 -3.83
N ARG A 63 7.92 5.90 -3.55
CA ARG A 63 6.80 6.84 -3.72
C ARG A 63 5.83 6.66 -2.57
N THR A 64 5.17 7.74 -2.18
CA THR A 64 4.20 7.74 -1.09
C THR A 64 2.82 8.12 -1.62
N LEU A 65 1.79 7.44 -1.13
CA LEU A 65 0.38 7.75 -1.38
C LEU A 65 -0.25 8.10 -0.03
N ALA A 66 -0.93 9.23 0.06
CA ALA A 66 -1.62 9.66 1.27
C ALA A 66 -3.13 9.39 1.16
N PHE A 67 -3.73 9.07 2.30
CA PHE A 67 -5.13 8.70 2.47
C PHE A 67 -5.64 9.31 3.78
N ALA A 68 -6.89 9.75 3.78
CA ALA A 68 -7.50 10.38 4.96
C ALA A 68 -7.96 9.38 6.03
N ASN A 69 -8.10 8.10 5.70
CA ASN A 69 -8.58 7.06 6.62
C ASN A 69 -7.94 5.71 6.32
N PHE A 70 -7.94 4.84 7.34
CA PHE A 70 -7.32 3.51 7.26
C PHE A 70 -7.99 2.62 6.23
N SER A 71 -9.32 2.59 6.18
CA SER A 71 -10.08 1.68 5.32
C SER A 71 -9.74 1.88 3.84
N GLU A 72 -9.69 3.11 3.36
CA GLU A 72 -9.34 3.43 1.98
C GLU A 72 -7.87 3.09 1.67
N ALA A 73 -6.98 3.34 2.62
CA ALA A 73 -5.58 3.00 2.52
C ALA A 73 -5.36 1.49 2.47
N PHE A 74 -6.07 0.72 3.31
CA PHE A 74 -5.99 -0.73 3.37
C PHE A 74 -6.57 -1.39 2.11
N ASP A 75 -7.69 -0.89 1.58
CA ASP A 75 -8.22 -1.33 0.29
C ASP A 75 -7.22 -1.08 -0.83
N SER A 76 -6.60 0.10 -0.85
CA SER A 76 -5.56 0.45 -1.83
C SER A 76 -4.32 -0.44 -1.69
N PHE A 77 -3.92 -0.76 -0.46
CA PHE A 77 -2.84 -1.70 -0.17
C PHE A 77 -3.14 -3.09 -0.73
N CYS A 78 -4.34 -3.63 -0.47
CA CYS A 78 -4.81 -4.91 -0.99
C CYS A 78 -4.84 -4.93 -2.53
N GLN A 79 -5.32 -3.85 -3.15
CA GLN A 79 -5.33 -3.72 -4.62
C GLN A 79 -3.91 -3.71 -5.18
N LEU A 80 -2.97 -2.98 -4.58
CA LEU A 80 -1.58 -2.94 -5.01
C LEU A 80 -0.90 -4.30 -4.88
N ALA A 81 -1.14 -5.01 -3.78
CA ALA A 81 -0.70 -6.39 -3.56
C ALA A 81 -1.24 -7.33 -4.65
N LYS A 82 -2.55 -7.26 -4.93
CA LYS A 82 -3.18 -8.03 -6.00
C LYS A 82 -2.59 -7.74 -7.38
N VAL A 83 -2.26 -6.48 -7.69
CA VAL A 83 -1.57 -6.13 -8.94
C VAL A 83 -0.17 -6.75 -9.01
N ARG A 84 0.54 -6.87 -7.88
CA ARG A 84 1.87 -7.51 -7.86
C ARG A 84 1.75 -9.01 -8.14
N ASP A 85 0.82 -9.67 -7.48
CA ASP A 85 0.50 -11.08 -7.71
C ASP A 85 0.15 -11.34 -9.18
N GLN A 86 -0.77 -10.56 -9.75
CA GLN A 86 -1.15 -10.65 -11.18
C GLN A 86 0.00 -10.41 -12.15
N ARG A 87 1.07 -9.72 -11.74
CA ARG A 87 2.29 -9.48 -12.55
C ARG A 87 3.34 -10.59 -12.37
N GLY A 88 3.01 -11.63 -11.62
CA GLY A 88 3.87 -12.78 -11.33
C GLY A 88 4.94 -12.46 -10.29
N TYR A 89 4.71 -11.50 -9.41
CA TYR A 89 5.56 -11.33 -8.24
C TYR A 89 5.08 -12.25 -7.12
N GLN A 90 6.01 -12.93 -6.46
CA GLN A 90 5.71 -13.80 -5.32
C GLN A 90 5.77 -12.98 -4.03
N LEU A 91 4.76 -13.11 -3.17
CA LEU A 91 4.83 -12.61 -1.80
C LEU A 91 5.93 -13.37 -1.04
N LYS A 92 6.86 -12.65 -0.43
CA LYS A 92 8.00 -13.20 0.33
C LYS A 92 7.90 -12.90 1.82
N ILE A 93 7.45 -11.70 2.16
CA ILE A 93 7.32 -11.24 3.54
C ILE A 93 5.98 -10.56 3.67
N PHE A 94 5.26 -10.85 4.74
CA PHE A 94 4.08 -10.13 5.15
C PHE A 94 4.15 -9.93 6.66
N ASP A 95 4.12 -8.67 7.09
CA ASP A 95 4.20 -8.27 8.49
C ASP A 95 2.99 -7.38 8.80
N CYS A 96 2.44 -7.52 10.00
CA CYS A 96 1.33 -6.71 10.49
C CYS A 96 1.42 -6.60 12.02
N ASP A 97 1.01 -5.47 12.58
CA ASP A 97 0.95 -5.28 14.03
C ASP A 97 -0.25 -6.00 14.67
N ASP A 98 -1.14 -6.59 13.88
CA ASP A 98 -2.21 -7.47 14.34
C ASP A 98 -1.72 -8.94 14.37
N PRO A 99 -1.38 -9.49 15.55
CA PRO A 99 -0.90 -10.85 15.67
C PRO A 99 -1.99 -11.88 15.33
N LEU A 100 -3.28 -11.57 15.55
CA LEU A 100 -4.37 -12.49 15.24
C LEU A 100 -4.49 -12.64 13.72
N LEU A 101 -4.42 -11.53 12.98
CA LEU A 101 -4.43 -11.58 11.53
C LEU A 101 -3.29 -12.46 10.98
N LEU A 102 -2.07 -12.29 11.48
CA LEU A 102 -0.91 -13.11 11.06
C LEU A 102 -1.13 -14.61 11.29
N HIS A 103 -1.73 -14.98 12.43
CA HIS A 103 -2.01 -16.39 12.74
C HIS A 103 -3.18 -16.96 11.94
N LEU A 104 -4.14 -16.14 11.51
CA LEU A 104 -5.32 -16.57 10.76
C LEU A 104 -5.09 -16.61 9.24
N LEU A 105 -4.11 -15.86 8.72
CA LEU A 105 -3.79 -15.81 7.28
C LEU A 105 -3.55 -17.18 6.61
N PRO A 106 -2.87 -18.17 7.23
CA PRO A 106 -2.72 -19.50 6.63
C PRO A 106 -4.05 -20.22 6.39
N PHE A 107 -5.09 -19.87 7.17
CA PHE A 107 -6.42 -20.48 7.09
C PHE A 107 -7.38 -19.71 6.18
N SER A 108 -7.02 -18.50 5.75
CA SER A 108 -7.86 -17.65 4.90
C SER A 108 -7.78 -18.00 3.40
N VAL A 109 -7.18 -19.15 3.05
CA VAL A 109 -7.11 -19.65 1.67
C VAL A 109 -8.53 -19.74 1.10
N PRO A 110 -8.86 -18.96 0.05
CA PRO A 110 -10.13 -19.13 -0.63
C PRO A 110 -10.12 -20.52 -1.28
N MET A 111 -10.99 -21.40 -0.80
CA MET A 111 -11.25 -22.70 -1.42
C MET A 111 -11.93 -22.45 -2.78
N GLY A 112 -11.11 -22.22 -3.82
CA GLY A 112 -11.43 -22.29 -5.25
C GLY A 112 -12.57 -21.41 -5.78
N ASN A 113 -12.22 -20.47 -6.67
CA ASN A 113 -12.82 -20.48 -8.02
C ASN A 113 -12.04 -19.57 -8.99
N ASN A 114 -11.24 -20.22 -9.85
CA ASN A 114 -10.75 -19.65 -11.11
C ASN A 114 -11.94 -19.34 -12.02
N LYS A 115 -12.47 -18.11 -12.06
CA LYS A 115 -13.26 -17.62 -13.22
C LYS A 115 -13.03 -16.12 -13.46
N GLU A 116 -12.14 -15.86 -14.42
CA GLU A 116 -12.23 -14.84 -15.49
C GLU A 116 -13.20 -13.65 -15.35
N VAL A 117 -13.17 -12.87 -14.27
CA VAL A 117 -13.92 -11.60 -14.24
C VAL A 117 -13.14 -10.57 -13.46
N THR A 118 -12.38 -9.68 -14.13
CA THR A 118 -12.03 -8.30 -13.66
C THR A 118 -10.97 -7.57 -14.49
N LYS A 119 -10.49 -8.12 -15.63
CA LYS A 119 -9.52 -7.38 -16.48
C LYS A 119 -10.08 -6.05 -17.04
N ALA A 120 -11.39 -5.99 -17.32
CA ALA A 120 -12.01 -4.81 -17.93
C ALA A 120 -12.29 -3.65 -16.95
N LYS A 121 -12.55 -3.92 -15.65
CA LYS A 121 -12.91 -2.88 -14.67
C LYS A 121 -11.69 -2.15 -14.09
N MET A 122 -10.56 -2.85 -13.95
CA MET A 122 -9.33 -2.31 -13.33
C MET A 122 -8.59 -1.30 -14.22
N VAL A 123 -8.69 -1.42 -15.55
CA VAL A 123 -8.06 -0.47 -16.50
C VAL A 123 -8.76 0.89 -16.48
N ARG A 124 -10.06 0.95 -16.12
CA ARG A 124 -10.83 2.20 -16.03
C ARG A 124 -10.38 3.06 -14.85
N ILE A 125 -10.24 2.46 -13.67
CA ILE A 125 -9.84 3.16 -12.43
C ILE A 125 -8.42 3.75 -12.55
N ILE A 126 -7.48 3.02 -13.17
CA ILE A 126 -6.11 3.53 -13.38
C ILE A 126 -6.09 4.72 -14.36
N ARG A 127 -6.97 4.72 -15.39
CA ARG A 127 -7.05 5.84 -16.36
C ARG A 127 -7.68 7.09 -15.74
N GLU A 128 -8.70 6.93 -14.91
CA GLU A 128 -9.38 8.05 -14.24
C GLU A 128 -8.46 8.76 -13.24
N ASN A 129 -7.65 8.02 -12.47
CA ASN A 129 -6.67 8.62 -11.56
C ASN A 129 -5.48 9.28 -12.28
N LYS A 130 -5.13 8.83 -13.50
CA LYS A 130 -4.08 9.47 -14.31
C LYS A 130 -4.58 10.76 -15.00
N ALA A 131 -5.88 10.87 -15.23
CA ALA A 131 -6.50 12.07 -15.82
C ALA A 131 -6.68 13.19 -14.79
N LYS A 132 -6.97 12.87 -13.51
CA LYS A 132 -7.12 13.86 -12.44
C LYS A 132 -5.82 14.54 -11.99
N ASN A 133 -4.66 13.90 -12.18
CA ASN A 133 -3.36 14.43 -11.75
C ASN A 133 -2.55 15.13 -12.86
N ARG A 134 -3.18 15.58 -13.94
CA ARG A 134 -2.54 16.46 -14.93
C ARG A 134 -2.88 17.92 -14.61
N SER A 135 -2.05 18.55 -13.78
CA SER A 135 -1.95 20.01 -13.74
C SER A 135 -1.42 20.53 -15.09
N PRO A 136 -1.90 21.68 -15.58
CA PRO A 136 -1.53 22.22 -16.88
C PRO A 136 -0.08 22.71 -16.89
N SER A 137 0.66 22.37 -17.94
CA SER A 137 2.01 22.87 -18.20
C SER A 137 1.92 24.33 -18.66
N PRO A 138 2.67 25.29 -18.08
CA PRO A 138 2.78 26.61 -18.68
C PRO A 138 3.84 26.60 -19.79
N MET A 139 3.47 27.21 -20.90
CA MET A 139 4.30 27.44 -22.08
C MET A 139 5.58 28.24 -21.74
N LYS A 140 6.64 27.97 -22.50
CA LYS A 140 7.82 28.84 -22.63
C LYS A 140 7.38 30.22 -23.17
N ASN A 141 7.84 31.31 -22.54
CA ASN A 141 8.54 32.40 -23.22
C ASN A 141 9.15 33.43 -22.24
N HIS A 142 10.46 33.63 -22.45
CA HIS A 142 11.27 34.86 -22.33
C HIS A 142 11.27 35.79 -21.08
N GLN A 143 12.53 36.11 -20.72
CA GLN A 143 13.07 37.29 -20.00
C GLN A 143 13.31 37.18 -18.48
N THR A 144 14.61 37.06 -18.16
CA THR A 144 15.27 37.38 -16.89
C THR A 144 14.91 38.80 -16.40
N PRO A 145 14.84 38.98 -15.07
CA PRO A 145 15.99 39.60 -14.40
C PRO A 145 16.45 38.83 -13.16
N GLN A 146 17.74 39.00 -12.83
CA GLN A 146 18.41 38.43 -11.68
C GLN A 146 17.75 38.86 -10.36
N LEU A 147 17.52 37.90 -9.47
CA LEU A 147 17.28 38.13 -8.05
C LEU A 147 18.34 37.36 -7.26
N ASN A 148 19.20 38.11 -6.60
CA ASN A 148 20.27 37.61 -5.73
C ASN A 148 19.63 36.97 -4.49
N HIS A 149 19.75 35.66 -4.35
CA HIS A 149 19.41 34.96 -3.12
C HIS A 149 20.67 34.32 -2.55
N GLN A 150 21.21 34.95 -1.50
CA GLN A 150 22.25 34.37 -0.67
C GLN A 150 21.69 33.13 0.02
N GLN A 151 22.20 31.94 -0.32
CA GLN A 151 21.98 30.74 0.48
C GLN A 151 22.88 30.79 1.72
N LEU A 152 22.26 30.83 2.90
CA LEU A 152 22.94 30.50 4.15
C LEU A 152 23.06 28.98 4.25
N GLY A 153 24.30 28.49 4.23
CA GLY A 153 24.60 27.09 4.50
C GLY A 153 24.42 26.78 5.98
N PHE A 154 23.76 25.66 6.28
CA PHE A 154 23.79 25.07 7.61
C PHE A 154 24.68 23.83 7.57
N SER A 155 25.84 23.96 8.20
CA SER A 155 26.71 22.85 8.58
C SER A 155 26.35 22.49 10.02
N PHE A 156 25.90 21.26 10.26
CA PHE A 156 26.04 20.56 11.54
C PHE A 156 26.33 19.09 11.24
#